data_AF-A0A6C0CLS1-F1
#
_entry.id   AF-A0A6C0CLS1-F1
#
_cell.length_a   1.000
_cell.length_b   1.000
_cell.length_c   1.000
_cell.angle_alpha   90.00
_cell.angle_beta   90.00
_cell.angle_gamma   90.00
#
_symmetry.space_group_name_H-M   'P 1'
#
loop_
_entity.id
_entity.type
_entity.pdbx_description
1 polymer ?
#
loop_
_entity_poly.entity_id
_entity_poly.type
_entity_poly.pdbx_seq_one_letter_code
_entity_poly.pdbx_strand_id
1 'polypeptide(L)'
;MAHFVRSFDCNNEGHVLWLKEVGQTMAKTIGGEKIDIIQVVKNNPLPGKPSIDNPMDWAYVHFQLCMKYTNAVLSNDAFIPKK
;
A
#
# COMPACT_ATOMS: atom_id res chain seq x y z
N MET A 1 -1.89 -9.80 -9.58
CA MET A 1 -1.70 -8.32 -9.58
C MET A 1 -3.01 -7.54 -9.35
N ALA A 2 -4.09 -7.79 -10.12
CA ALA A 2 -5.36 -7.06 -9.97
C ALA A 2 -6.03 -7.13 -8.57
N HIS A 3 -5.63 -8.08 -7.72
CA HIS A 3 -6.26 -8.29 -6.40
C HIS A 3 -5.96 -7.17 -5.39
N PHE A 4 -4.72 -6.68 -5.29
CA PHE A 4 -4.39 -5.61 -4.34
C PHE A 4 -5.18 -4.33 -4.63
N VAL A 5 -5.08 -3.82 -5.86
CA VAL A 5 -5.70 -2.55 -6.26
C VAL A 5 -7.22 -2.63 -6.25
N ARG A 6 -7.80 -3.78 -6.62
CA ARG A 6 -9.25 -4.00 -6.58
C ARG A 6 -9.77 -4.11 -5.14
N SER A 7 -9.05 -4.84 -4.27
CA SER A 7 -9.46 -5.04 -2.88
C SER A 7 -9.16 -3.84 -1.98
N PHE A 8 -8.27 -2.94 -2.39
CA PHE A 8 -7.98 -1.69 -1.68
C PHE A 8 -9.16 -0.72 -1.77
N ASP A 9 -9.50 -0.10 -0.63
CA ASP A 9 -10.60 0.86 -0.50
C ASP A 9 -10.02 2.13 0.11
N CYS A 10 -10.14 3.24 -0.61
CA CYS A 10 -9.60 4.53 -0.22
C CYS A 10 -10.33 5.15 0.98
N ASN A 11 -11.56 4.70 1.27
CA ASN A 11 -12.34 5.16 2.42
C ASN A 11 -12.18 4.26 3.66
N ASN A 12 -11.52 3.10 3.52
CA ASN A 12 -11.26 2.20 4.63
C ASN A 12 -9.98 2.62 5.38
N GLU A 13 -10.14 3.03 6.64
CA GLU A 13 -9.01 3.47 7.50
C GLU A 13 -7.90 2.42 7.59
N GLY A 14 -8.23 1.15 7.79
CA GLY A 14 -7.23 0.07 7.89
C GLY A 14 -6.43 -0.10 6.61
N HIS A 15 -7.09 -0.03 5.45
CA HIS A 15 -6.42 -0.11 4.15
C HIS A 15 -5.45 1.06 3.97
N VAL A 16 -5.89 2.28 4.25
CA VAL A 16 -5.07 3.49 4.08
C VAL A 16 -3.90 3.53 5.07
N LEU A 17 -4.12 3.14 6.32
CA LEU A 17 -3.05 3.06 7.32
C LEU A 17 -2.00 2.01 6.96
N TRP A 18 -2.41 0.88 6.38
CA TRP A 18 -1.48 -0.10 5.82
C TRP A 18 -0.68 0.47 4.65
N LEU A 19 -1.31 1.20 3.72
CA LEU A 19 -0.59 1.86 2.62
C LEU A 19 0.42 2.91 3.15
N LYS A 20 0.07 3.64 4.21
CA LYS A 20 0.98 4.56 4.92
C LYS A 20 2.20 3.80 5.49
N GLU A 21 1.98 2.67 6.16
CA GLU A 21 3.05 1.83 6.73
C GLU A 21 3.99 1.29 5.63
N VAL A 22 3.44 0.78 4.54
CA VAL A 22 4.21 0.37 3.35
C VAL A 22 5.07 1.52 2.85
N GLY A 23 4.49 2.70 2.61
CA GLY A 23 5.21 3.85 2.07
C GLY A 23 6.34 4.31 2.98
N GLN A 24 6.10 4.36 4.29
CA GLN A 24 7.13 4.66 5.29
C GLN A 24 8.24 3.60 5.32
N THR A 25 7.89 2.33 5.18
CA THR A 25 8.86 1.23 5.11
C THR A 25 9.72 1.32 3.85
N MET A 26 9.10 1.57 2.70
CA MET A 26 9.81 1.77 1.43
C MET A 26 10.78 2.96 1.49
N ALA A 27 10.38 4.06 2.12
CA ALA A 27 11.26 5.22 2.28
C ALA A 27 12.54 4.90 3.08
N LYS A 28 12.44 4.05 4.11
CA LYS A 28 13.62 3.57 4.86
C LYS A 28 14.57 2.74 4.00
N THR A 29 14.04 1.92 3.08
CA THR A 29 14.88 1.15 2.16
C THR A 29 15.69 2.03 1.21
N ILE A 30 15.12 3.18 0.80
CA ILE A 30 15.85 4.20 0.01
C ILE A 30 16.99 4.82 0.83
N GLY A 31 16.81 4.94 2.14
CA GLY A 31 17.84 5.39 3.08
C GLY A 31 18.96 4.37 3.36
N GLY A 32 18.91 3.19 2.74
CA GLY A 32 19.91 2.12 2.91
C GLY A 32 19.59 1.12 4.02
N GLU A 33 18.43 1.23 4.68
CA GLU A 33 17.98 0.24 5.66
C GLU A 33 17.57 -1.07 4.96
N LYS A 34 18.06 -2.20 5.47
CA LYS A 34 17.64 -3.53 5.00
C LYS A 34 16.37 -3.93 5.71
N ILE A 35 15.22 -3.75 5.06
CA ILE A 35 13.91 -4.12 5.59
C ILE A 35 13.23 -5.12 4.67
N ASP A 36 12.60 -6.12 5.29
CA ASP A 36 11.75 -7.06 4.58
C ASP A 36 10.39 -6.42 4.24
N ILE A 37 10.34 -5.75 3.09
CA ILE A 37 9.10 -5.14 2.58
C ILE A 37 8.01 -6.19 2.34
N ILE A 38 8.38 -7.42 1.95
CA ILE A 38 7.42 -8.46 1.63
C ILE A 38 6.64 -8.86 2.88
N GLN A 39 7.29 -8.88 4.04
CA GLN A 39 6.60 -9.13 5.30
C GLN A 39 5.54 -8.07 5.60
N VAL A 40 5.82 -6.78 5.39
CA VAL A 40 4.84 -5.69 5.58
C VAL A 40 3.68 -5.81 4.59
N VAL A 41 3.98 -6.17 3.34
CA VAL A 41 2.96 -6.42 2.31
C VAL A 41 2.08 -7.61 2.68
N LYS A 42 2.64 -8.68 3.24
CA LYS A 42 1.89 -9.88 3.68
C LYS A 42 0.96 -9.61 4.86
N ASN A 43 1.24 -8.60 5.68
CA ASN A 43 0.39 -8.18 6.79
C ASN A 43 -0.80 -7.29 6.37
N ASN A 44 -1.12 -7.23 5.08
CA ASN A 44 -2.18 -6.37 4.58
C ASN A 44 -3.59 -6.76 5.11
N PRO A 45 -4.46 -5.76 5.36
CA PRO A 45 -5.83 -6.00 5.82
C PRO A 45 -6.81 -6.30 4.68
N LEU A 46 -6.34 -6.46 3.42
CA LEU A 46 -7.23 -6.45 2.26
C LEU A 46 -8.07 -7.73 2.17
N PRO A 47 -9.33 -7.63 1.73
CA PRO A 47 -10.16 -8.78 1.42
C PRO A 47 -9.48 -9.73 0.43
N GLY A 48 -9.49 -11.03 0.77
CA GLY A 48 -8.84 -12.08 -0.01
C GLY A 48 -7.35 -12.24 0.25
N LYS A 49 -6.76 -11.46 1.17
CA LYS A 49 -5.35 -11.54 1.61
C LYS A 49 -4.37 -11.72 0.44
N PRO A 50 -4.39 -10.83 -0.55
CA PRO A 50 -3.47 -10.91 -1.68
C PRO A 50 -2.02 -10.91 -1.18
N SER A 51 -1.17 -11.71 -1.82
CA SER A 51 0.25 -11.82 -1.50
C SER A 51 1.10 -11.68 -2.76
N ILE A 52 2.37 -11.33 -2.53
CA ILE A 52 3.44 -11.31 -3.52
C ILE A 52 4.68 -11.88 -2.82
N ASP A 53 5.47 -12.67 -3.54
CA ASP A 53 6.73 -13.22 -3.03
C ASP A 53 7.96 -12.52 -3.62
N ASN A 54 7.83 -11.91 -4.80
CA ASN A 54 8.90 -11.17 -5.45
C ASN A 54 8.80 -9.66 -5.19
N PRO A 55 9.78 -9.03 -4.52
CA PRO A 55 9.81 -7.58 -4.29
C PRO A 55 9.73 -6.73 -5.56
N MET A 56 10.21 -7.24 -6.70
CA MET A 56 10.16 -6.50 -7.97
C MET A 56 8.72 -6.34 -8.48
N ASP A 57 7.88 -7.37 -8.29
CA ASP A 57 6.47 -7.32 -8.67
C ASP A 57 5.68 -6.34 -7.79
N TRP A 58 6.16 -6.12 -6.55
CA TRP A 58 5.57 -5.17 -5.62
C TRP A 58 5.65 -3.73 -6.13
N ALA A 59 6.75 -3.35 -6.81
CA ALA A 59 6.94 -1.97 -7.26
C ALA A 59 5.79 -1.46 -8.14
N TYR A 60 5.33 -2.29 -9.08
CA TYR A 60 4.21 -1.94 -9.94
C TYR A 60 2.88 -1.88 -9.18
N VAL A 61 2.64 -2.80 -8.25
CA VAL A 61 1.43 -2.80 -7.42
C VAL A 61 1.39 -1.56 -6.52
N HIS A 62 2.51 -1.22 -5.89
CA HIS A 62 2.65 -0.03 -5.05
C HIS A 62 2.36 1.24 -5.84
N PHE A 63 2.91 1.37 -7.05
CA PHE A 63 2.59 2.48 -7.95
C PHE A 63 1.08 2.62 -8.21
N GLN A 64 0.39 1.51 -8.53
CA GLN A 64 -1.05 1.54 -8.77
C GLN A 64 -1.87 1.89 -7.53
N LEU A 65 -1.48 1.39 -6.35
CA LEU A 65 -2.13 1.73 -5.07
C LEU A 65 -1.99 3.21 -4.75
N CYS A 66 -0.77 3.75 -4.89
CA CYS A 66 -0.50 5.17 -4.70
C CYS A 66 -1.30 6.03 -5.67
N MET A 67 -1.31 5.70 -6.97
CA MET A 67 -2.15 6.41 -7.95
C MET A 67 -3.63 6.40 -7.58
N LYS A 68 -4.17 5.22 -7.22
CA LYS A 68 -5.59 5.08 -6.84
C LYS A 68 -5.91 5.97 -5.64
N TYR A 69 -5.07 5.91 -4.59
CA TYR A 69 -5.27 6.70 -3.38
C TYR A 69 -5.08 8.20 -3.63
N THR A 70 -4.07 8.62 -4.39
CA THR A 70 -3.87 10.03 -4.77
C THR A 70 -5.08 10.59 -5.50
N ASN A 71 -5.63 9.87 -6.48
CA ASN A 71 -6.84 10.31 -7.20
C ASN A 71 -8.05 10.44 -6.25
N ALA A 72 -8.21 9.50 -5.32
CA ALA A 72 -9.28 9.53 -4.33
C ALA A 72 -9.16 10.74 -3.38
N VAL A 73 -7.95 11.02 -2.88
CA VAL A 73 -7.67 12.21 -2.05
C VAL A 73 -7.96 13.50 -2.82
N LEU A 74 -7.48 13.63 -4.06
CA LEU A 74 -7.72 14.81 -4.89
C LEU A 74 -9.20 15.00 -5.25
N SER A 75 -9.99 13.92 -5.19
CA SER A 75 -11.45 13.94 -5.43
C SER A 75 -12.26 14.16 -4.14
N ASN A 76 -11.61 14.33 -2.97
CA ASN A 76 -12.25 14.35 -1.65
C ASN A 76 -13.06 13.08 -1.32
N ASP A 77 -12.66 11.93 -1.87
CA ASP A 77 -13.30 10.62 -1.68
C ASP A 77 -12.32 9.61 -1.08
N ALA A 78 -11.67 10.00 0.01
CA ALA A 78 -10.73 9.14 0.71
C ALA A 78 -10.71 9.46 2.21
N PHE A 79 -10.43 8.42 3.00
CA PHE A 79 -10.01 8.60 4.39
C PHE A 79 -8.64 9.28 4.43
N ILE A 80 -8.50 10.33 5.25
CA ILE A 80 -7.24 11.06 5.43
C ILE A 80 -6.64 10.70 6.80
N PRO A 81 -5.48 10.02 6.84
CA PRO A 81 -4.78 9.71 8.09
C PRO A 81 -4.40 10.97 8.85
N LYS A 82 -4.62 10.95 10.16
CA LYS A 82 -4.10 11.99 11.05
C LYS A 82 -2.58 11.87 11.20
N LYS A 83 -1.95 12.99 11.57
CA LYS A 83 -0.51 13.08 11.81
C LYS A 83 -0.07 12.10 12.89
#